data_AF-X8CHS5-F1
#
_entry.id   AF-X8CHS5-F1
#
_cell.length_a   1.000
_cell.length_b   1.000
_cell.length_c   1.000
_cell.angle_alpha   90.00
_cell.angle_beta   90.00
_cell.angle_gamma   90.00
#
_symmetry.space_group_name_H-M   'P 1'
#
loop_
_entity.id
_entity.type
_entity.pdbx_description
1 polymer ?
#
loop_
_entity_poly.entity_id
_entity_poly.type
_entity_poly.pdbx_seq_one_letter_code
_entity_poly.pdbx_strand_id
1 'polypeptide(L)'
;MISAATCFPNLSFVHNWPKVRDRDDEVLPFISIRLWQPISENETEVCSWFAVDSAAPPQYKQDSYKAYLMCFGSTGMFEQDDVENWVSLTTTAGGSMARRLLLNSRMGLLADDRPVVEPLAPNAFHGPGRAQVGYNEHNQRALLTMWADYLQGAGA
;
A
#
# COMPACT_ATOMS: atom_id res chain seq x y z
N MET A 1 9.58 9.48 7.41
CA MET A 1 8.24 8.98 7.76
C MET A 1 7.75 8.15 6.59
N ILE A 2 7.13 7.00 6.82
CA ILE A 2 6.70 6.08 5.76
C ILE A 2 5.46 6.66 5.07
N SER A 3 5.44 6.73 3.73
CA SER A 3 4.27 7.16 2.98
C SER A 3 3.24 6.02 2.81
N ALA A 4 3.68 4.83 2.42
CA ALA A 4 2.86 3.63 2.36
C ALA A 4 3.67 2.40 2.82
N ALA A 5 3.04 1.50 3.56
CA ALA A 5 3.63 0.22 3.96
C ALA A 5 2.58 -0.85 4.21
N THR A 6 3.00 -2.11 4.12
CA THR A 6 2.21 -3.27 4.50
C THR A 6 2.99 -4.09 5.51
N CYS A 7 2.37 -4.34 6.66
CA CYS A 7 2.76 -5.40 7.57
C CYS A 7 2.09 -6.69 7.08
N PHE A 8 2.90 -7.65 6.65
CA PHE A 8 2.42 -8.95 6.20
C PHE A 8 1.59 -9.63 7.31
N PRO A 9 0.42 -10.25 6.99
CA PRO A 9 -0.05 -10.52 5.63
C PRO A 9 -0.94 -9.42 5.03
N ASN A 10 -1.72 -8.70 5.83
CA ASN A 10 -2.87 -7.94 5.33
C ASN A 10 -3.16 -6.64 6.11
N LEU A 11 -2.20 -6.08 6.84
CA LEU A 11 -2.35 -4.81 7.53
C LEU A 11 -1.54 -3.72 6.81
N SER A 12 -2.19 -2.69 6.30
CA SER A 12 -1.57 -1.60 5.55
C SER A 12 -1.66 -0.26 6.27
N PHE A 13 -0.68 0.58 6.02
CA PHE A 13 -0.56 1.93 6.55
C PHE A 13 -0.32 2.90 5.40
N VAL A 14 -1.03 4.03 5.41
CA VAL A 14 -0.74 5.17 4.55
C VAL A 14 -0.64 6.41 5.42
N HIS A 15 0.51 7.08 5.35
CA HIS A 15 0.63 8.46 5.81
C HIS A 15 0.63 9.34 4.57
N ASN A 16 -0.43 10.14 4.43
CA ASN A 16 -0.57 11.04 3.31
C ASN A 16 -0.57 12.51 3.78
N TRP A 17 -0.20 13.41 2.86
CA TRP A 17 -0.04 14.85 3.08
C TRP A 17 -0.88 15.65 2.06
N PRO A 18 -2.22 15.49 2.04
CA PRO A 18 -3.04 16.17 1.06
C PRO A 18 -3.15 17.68 1.34
N LYS A 19 -3.46 18.43 0.29
CA LYS A 19 -4.00 19.78 0.37
C LYS A 19 -5.48 19.70 0.04
N VAL A 20 -6.34 19.89 1.05
CA VAL A 20 -7.79 19.75 0.91
C VAL A 20 -8.55 21.08 1.02
N ARG A 21 -7.84 22.19 1.19
CA ARG A 21 -8.38 23.54 1.27
C ARG A 21 -7.86 24.37 0.10
N ASP A 22 -8.75 25.12 -0.54
CA ASP A 22 -8.42 25.93 -1.73
C ASP A 22 -7.64 27.22 -1.42
N ARG A 23 -7.66 27.71 -0.16
CA ARG A 23 -7.23 29.08 0.15
C ARG A 23 -5.88 29.21 0.80
N ASP A 24 -5.41 28.18 1.49
CA ASP A 24 -4.14 28.18 2.18
C ASP A 24 -3.45 26.88 1.79
N ASP A 25 -2.20 26.92 1.33
CA ASP A 25 -1.35 25.77 0.97
C ASP A 25 -1.08 24.79 2.14
N GLU A 26 -1.94 24.81 3.16
CA GLU A 26 -1.95 24.00 4.34
C GLU A 26 -2.10 22.53 3.97
N VAL A 27 -1.03 21.79 4.24
CA VAL A 27 -1.00 20.35 4.18
C VAL A 27 -1.61 19.82 5.47
N LEU A 28 -2.56 18.88 5.35
CA LEU A 28 -3.22 18.25 6.49
C LEU A 28 -2.90 16.76 6.55
N PRO A 29 -1.77 16.38 7.17
CA PRO A 29 -1.38 15.00 7.25
C PRO A 29 -2.38 14.14 8.02
N PHE A 30 -2.57 12.91 7.57
CA PHE A 30 -3.32 11.89 8.29
C PHE A 30 -2.65 10.52 8.16
N ILE A 31 -2.95 9.63 9.11
CA ILE A 31 -2.56 8.22 9.04
C ILE A 31 -3.83 7.40 8.84
N SER A 32 -3.86 6.63 7.74
CA SER A 32 -4.86 5.60 7.48
C SER A 32 -4.25 4.24 7.80
N ILE A 33 -4.98 3.42 8.56
CA ILE A 33 -4.65 2.04 8.88
C ILE A 33 -5.75 1.17 8.28
N ARG A 34 -5.39 0.13 7.53
CA ARG A 34 -6.36 -0.72 6.83
C ARG A 34 -6.06 -2.19 7.03
N LEU A 35 -7.06 -2.95 7.46
CA LEU A 35 -7.01 -4.41 7.45
C LEU A 35 -7.79 -4.92 6.24
N TRP A 36 -7.13 -5.73 5.41
CA TRP A 36 -7.76 -6.43 4.28
C TRP A 36 -8.24 -7.80 4.75
N GLN A 37 -9.43 -7.86 5.35
CA GLN A 37 -9.97 -9.07 5.94
C GLN A 37 -10.50 -10.00 4.83
N PRO A 38 -9.90 -11.19 4.61
CA PRO A 38 -10.36 -12.09 3.57
C PRO A 38 -11.73 -12.68 3.96
N ILE A 39 -12.71 -12.59 3.05
CA ILE A 39 -14.02 -13.23 3.18
C ILE A 39 -14.05 -14.51 2.33
N SER A 40 -13.50 -14.43 1.12
CA SER A 40 -13.36 -15.54 0.16
C SER A 40 -12.18 -15.27 -0.78
N GLU A 41 -12.00 -16.09 -1.81
CA GLU A 41 -11.03 -15.87 -2.88
C GLU A 41 -11.35 -14.67 -3.79
N ASN A 42 -12.57 -14.12 -3.74
CA ASN A 42 -13.04 -13.04 -4.58
C ASN A 42 -13.66 -11.86 -3.82
N GLU A 43 -13.63 -11.89 -2.48
CA GLU A 43 -14.23 -10.88 -1.63
C GLU A 43 -13.32 -10.56 -0.43
N THR A 44 -13.19 -9.27 -0.12
CA THR A 44 -12.39 -8.75 0.98
C THR A 44 -13.18 -7.65 1.68
N GLU A 45 -13.32 -7.76 3.00
CA GLU A 45 -13.81 -6.67 3.83
C GLU A 45 -12.65 -5.74 4.19
N VAL A 46 -12.84 -4.43 4.03
CA VAL A 46 -11.82 -3.43 4.34
C VAL A 46 -12.19 -2.72 5.64
N CYS A 47 -11.50 -3.05 6.72
CA CYS A 47 -11.62 -2.29 7.97
C CYS A 47 -10.65 -1.11 7.91
N SER A 48 -11.17 0.12 7.81
CA SER A 48 -10.36 1.33 7.66
C SER A 48 -10.45 2.24 8.89
N TRP A 49 -9.31 2.58 9.47
CA TRP A 49 -9.18 3.45 10.63
C TRP A 49 -8.36 4.70 10.31
N PHE A 50 -8.71 5.77 11.00
CA PHE A 50 -7.97 7.02 11.04
C PHE A 50 -7.18 7.12 12.34
N ALA A 51 -5.93 7.54 12.26
CA ALA A 51 -5.09 7.85 13.40
C ALA A 51 -4.46 9.25 13.26
N VAL A 52 -4.33 9.92 14.40
CA VAL A 52 -3.68 11.22 14.56
C VAL A 52 -3.00 11.27 15.92
N ASP A 53 -1.94 12.06 16.05
CA ASP A 53 -1.22 12.23 17.31
C ASP A 53 -2.17 12.64 18.44
N SER A 54 -2.08 11.94 19.57
CA SER A 54 -2.90 12.20 20.75
C SER A 54 -2.61 13.58 21.35
N ALA A 55 -1.40 14.12 21.17
CA ALA A 55 -0.99 15.46 21.61
C ALA A 55 -1.37 16.57 20.62
N ALA A 56 -1.89 16.24 19.43
CA ALA A 56 -2.26 17.25 18.44
C ALA A 56 -3.39 18.18 18.94
N PRO A 57 -3.38 19.47 18.56
CA PRO A 57 -4.46 20.40 18.89
C PRO A 57 -5.83 19.88 18.42
N PRO A 58 -6.93 20.16 19.16
CA PRO A 58 -8.27 19.68 18.79
C PRO A 58 -8.68 20.05 17.37
N GLN A 59 -8.36 21.26 16.93
CA GLN A 59 -8.65 21.72 15.57
C GLN A 59 -7.90 20.90 14.51
N TYR A 60 -6.61 20.63 14.73
CA TYR A 60 -5.81 19.81 13.82
C TYR A 60 -6.38 18.38 13.70
N LYS A 61 -6.84 17.78 14.80
CA LYS A 61 -7.46 16.45 14.77
C LYS A 61 -8.71 16.42 13.89
N GLN A 62 -9.55 17.44 13.98
CA GLN A 62 -10.76 17.55 13.16
C GLN A 62 -10.42 17.76 11.68
N ASP A 63 -9.42 18.59 11.40
CA ASP A 63 -9.02 18.91 10.03
C ASP A 63 -8.29 17.74 9.36
N SER A 64 -7.41 17.05 10.08
CA SER A 64 -6.77 15.80 9.65
C SER A 64 -7.80 14.70 9.39
N TYR A 65 -8.84 14.58 10.23
CA TYR A 65 -9.93 13.62 10.00
C TYR A 65 -10.72 13.92 8.73
N LYS A 66 -11.05 15.19 8.48
CA LYS A 66 -11.70 15.61 7.22
C LYS A 66 -10.82 15.30 6.01
N ALA A 67 -9.52 15.59 6.11
CA ALA A 67 -8.55 15.29 5.06
C ALA A 67 -8.49 13.77 4.76
N TYR A 68 -8.50 12.93 5.80
CA TYR A 68 -8.62 11.47 5.66
C TYR A 68 -9.90 11.09 4.91
N LEU A 69 -11.08 11.54 5.34
CA LEU A 69 -12.36 11.19 4.71
C LEU A 69 -12.48 11.64 3.25
N MET A 70 -11.87 12.77 2.89
CA MET A 70 -11.85 13.23 1.50
C MET A 70 -10.96 12.35 0.61
N CYS A 71 -9.95 11.70 1.18
CA CYS A 71 -8.95 10.93 0.43
C CYS A 71 -9.25 9.43 0.44
N PHE A 72 -9.48 8.84 1.61
CA PHE A 72 -9.59 7.40 1.85
C PHE A 72 -10.84 7.04 2.67
N GLY A 73 -11.08 5.74 2.82
CA GLY A 73 -12.34 5.22 3.37
C GLY A 73 -13.40 5.08 2.29
N SER A 74 -14.58 4.57 2.65
CA SER A 74 -15.62 4.18 1.68
C SER A 74 -16.15 5.31 0.79
N THR A 75 -15.95 6.57 1.16
CA THR A 75 -16.34 7.76 0.39
C THR A 75 -15.15 8.62 -0.07
N GLY A 76 -13.93 8.14 0.14
CA GLY A 76 -12.71 8.88 -0.21
C GLY A 76 -12.50 8.94 -1.71
N MET A 77 -12.02 10.07 -2.23
CA MET A 77 -11.85 10.28 -3.67
C MET A 77 -10.74 9.39 -4.28
N PHE A 78 -9.72 8.99 -3.51
CA PHE A 78 -8.70 8.06 -4.00
C PHE A 78 -9.16 6.60 -3.86
N GLU A 79 -9.72 6.24 -2.71
CA GLU A 79 -10.09 4.83 -2.43
C GLU A 79 -11.20 4.33 -3.37
N GLN A 80 -12.10 5.20 -3.84
CA GLN A 80 -13.11 4.83 -4.83
C GLN A 80 -12.49 4.29 -6.14
N ASP A 81 -11.46 4.96 -6.66
CA ASP A 81 -10.76 4.53 -7.88
C ASP A 81 -9.94 3.26 -7.64
N ASP A 82 -9.31 3.15 -6.46
CA ASP A 82 -8.55 1.96 -6.07
C ASP A 82 -9.44 0.72 -5.99
N VAL A 83 -10.63 0.83 -5.38
CA VAL A 83 -11.60 -0.27 -5.27
C VAL A 83 -12.11 -0.71 -6.65
N GLU A 84 -12.42 0.23 -7.54
CA GLU A 84 -12.84 -0.11 -8.91
C GLU A 84 -11.75 -0.91 -9.65
N ASN A 85 -10.48 -0.50 -9.52
CA ASN A 85 -9.35 -1.24 -10.09
C ASN A 85 -9.29 -2.67 -9.53
N TRP A 86 -9.42 -2.86 -8.21
CA TRP A 86 -9.33 -4.18 -7.59
C TRP A 86 -10.51 -5.09 -7.97
N VAL A 87 -11.72 -4.55 -8.04
CA VAL A 87 -12.92 -5.29 -8.47
C VAL A 87 -12.77 -5.76 -9.92
N SER A 88 -12.33 -4.86 -10.80
CA SER A 88 -12.09 -5.17 -12.21
C SER A 88 -11.01 -6.24 -12.42
N LEU A 89 -9.88 -6.13 -11.71
CA LEU A 89 -8.80 -7.11 -11.74
C LEU A 89 -9.25 -8.48 -11.24
N THR A 90 -9.93 -8.53 -10.09
CA THR A 90 -10.42 -9.79 -9.48
C THR A 90 -11.41 -10.50 -10.41
N THR A 91 -12.34 -9.74 -10.99
CA THR A 91 -13.32 -10.26 -11.95
C THR A 91 -12.63 -10.83 -13.19
N THR A 92 -11.69 -10.08 -13.76
CA THR A 92 -10.96 -10.48 -14.97
C THR A 92 -10.06 -11.70 -14.73
N ALA A 93 -9.38 -11.75 -13.58
CA ALA A 93 -8.52 -12.88 -13.17
C ALA A 93 -9.31 -14.18 -12.98
N GLY A 94 -10.63 -14.11 -12.80
CA GLY A 94 -11.51 -15.28 -12.75
C GLY A 94 -11.57 -16.08 -14.06
N GLY A 95 -11.29 -15.44 -15.21
CA GLY A 95 -11.42 -16.02 -16.55
C GLY A 95 -10.41 -17.13 -16.86
N SER A 96 -10.85 -18.16 -17.59
CA SER A 96 -10.03 -19.35 -17.88
C SER A 96 -8.74 -19.07 -18.66
N MET A 97 -8.76 -18.09 -19.56
CA MET A 97 -7.55 -17.66 -20.29
C MET A 97 -6.65 -16.79 -19.41
N ALA A 98 -7.22 -15.87 -18.62
CA ALA A 98 -6.47 -14.97 -17.75
C ALA A 98 -5.64 -15.74 -16.71
N ARG A 99 -6.20 -16.82 -16.14
CA ARG A 99 -5.50 -17.71 -15.18
C ARG A 99 -4.25 -18.41 -15.74
N ARG A 100 -4.02 -18.38 -17.06
CA ARG A 100 -2.84 -18.96 -17.72
C ARG A 100 -1.72 -17.93 -17.94
N LEU A 101 -1.97 -16.67 -17.61
CA LEU A 101 -1.00 -15.58 -17.75
C LEU A 101 -0.24 -15.36 -16.44
N LEU A 102 0.94 -14.77 -16.56
CA LEU A 102 1.76 -14.36 -15.41
C LEU A 102 1.59 -12.85 -15.19
N LEU A 103 1.54 -12.45 -13.92
CA LEU A 103 1.62 -11.04 -13.55
C LEU A 103 3.04 -10.52 -13.84
N ASN A 104 3.15 -9.38 -14.50
CA ASN A 104 4.44 -8.72 -14.69
C ASN A 104 4.80 -7.96 -13.42
N SER A 105 5.84 -8.41 -12.71
CA SER A 105 6.40 -7.73 -11.55
C SER A 105 7.90 -7.43 -11.73
N ARG A 106 8.28 -6.96 -12.93
CA ARG A 106 9.68 -6.75 -13.31
C ARG A 106 10.16 -5.30 -13.14
N MET A 107 9.37 -4.40 -12.56
CA MET A 107 9.80 -3.02 -12.38
C MET A 107 11.06 -2.96 -11.50
N GLY A 108 12.08 -2.25 -11.99
CA GLY A 108 13.39 -2.12 -11.36
C GLY A 108 14.36 -3.25 -11.67
N LEU A 109 14.08 -4.13 -12.63
CA LEU A 109 14.98 -5.20 -13.10
C LEU A 109 15.39 -5.03 -14.56
N LEU A 110 16.63 -5.42 -14.88
CA LEU A 110 17.14 -5.59 -16.24
C LEU A 110 16.63 -6.91 -16.85
N ALA A 111 16.95 -7.16 -18.12
CA ALA A 111 16.54 -8.39 -18.82
C ALA A 111 17.14 -9.67 -18.21
N ASP A 112 18.26 -9.56 -17.49
CA ASP A 112 18.96 -10.64 -16.81
C ASP A 112 18.71 -10.66 -15.28
N ASP A 113 17.60 -10.05 -14.85
CA ASP A 113 17.14 -9.98 -13.45
C ASP A 113 18.05 -9.20 -12.48
N ARG A 114 19.12 -8.57 -12.96
CA ARG A 114 19.87 -7.62 -12.13
C ARG A 114 19.06 -6.36 -11.84
N PRO A 115 19.21 -5.73 -10.66
CA PRO A 115 18.49 -4.50 -10.36
C PRO A 115 18.98 -3.36 -11.26
N VAL A 116 18.05 -2.48 -11.67
CA VAL A 116 18.40 -1.22 -12.36
C VAL A 116 19.09 -0.25 -11.39
N VAL A 117 18.68 -0.26 -10.12
CA VAL A 117 19.25 0.55 -9.04
C VAL A 117 19.69 -0.36 -7.91
N GLU A 118 20.97 -0.30 -7.58
CA GLU A 118 21.53 -1.08 -6.47
C GLU A 118 20.96 -0.63 -5.11
N PRO A 119 20.90 -1.53 -4.12
CA PRO A 119 20.58 -1.16 -2.75
C PRO A 119 21.49 -0.06 -2.22
N LEU A 120 20.89 0.85 -1.45
CA LEU A 120 21.64 1.84 -0.71
C LEU A 120 22.53 1.13 0.31
N ALA A 121 23.79 1.57 0.39
CA ALA A 121 24.71 1.12 1.42
C ALA A 121 24.21 1.55 2.81
N PRO A 122 24.59 0.85 3.89
CA PRO A 122 24.13 1.17 5.25
C PRO A 122 24.48 2.59 5.73
N ASN A 123 25.51 3.22 5.15
CA ASN A 123 25.87 4.61 5.44
C ASN A 123 25.05 5.64 4.64
N ALA A 124 24.30 5.21 3.63
CA ALA A 124 23.44 6.05 2.80
C ALA A 124 21.96 6.02 3.24
N PHE A 125 21.56 5.05 4.07
CA PHE A 125 20.24 4.96 4.66
C PHE A 125 20.34 4.55 6.13
N HIS A 126 19.89 5.41 7.04
CA HIS A 126 20.02 5.18 8.48
C HIS A 126 18.98 4.21 9.07
N GLY A 127 17.98 3.81 8.27
CA GLY A 127 16.98 2.83 8.70
C GLY A 127 17.49 1.39 8.53
N PRO A 128 16.90 0.42 9.26
CA PRO A 128 17.24 -0.99 9.08
C PRO A 128 16.68 -1.54 7.76
N GLY A 129 17.13 -2.74 7.40
CA GLY A 129 16.62 -3.49 6.25
C GLY A 129 17.26 -3.08 4.93
N ARG A 130 16.52 -3.29 3.84
CA ARG A 130 16.97 -2.99 2.48
C ARG A 130 16.28 -1.73 1.99
N ALA A 131 17.06 -0.76 1.51
CA ALA A 131 16.55 0.46 0.91
C ALA A 131 17.05 0.61 -0.53
N GLN A 132 16.18 1.07 -1.42
CA GLN A 132 16.45 1.38 -2.82
C GLN A 132 15.72 2.67 -3.19
N VAL A 133 16.26 3.43 -4.14
CA VAL A 133 15.69 4.70 -4.61
C VAL A 133 15.06 4.51 -5.99
N GLY A 134 14.00 5.26 -6.26
CA GLY A 134 13.30 5.25 -7.54
C GLY A 134 12.18 4.22 -7.59
N TYR A 135 11.42 4.25 -8.68
CA TYR A 135 10.26 3.39 -8.85
C TYR A 135 10.71 1.94 -9.12
N ASN A 136 10.24 1.02 -8.28
CA ASN A 136 10.54 -0.40 -8.38
C ASN A 136 9.45 -1.23 -7.68
N GLU A 137 9.43 -2.53 -7.95
CA GLU A 137 8.50 -3.50 -7.34
C GLU A 137 9.20 -4.49 -6.40
N HIS A 138 10.32 -4.09 -5.78
CA HIS A 138 11.05 -4.99 -4.89
C HIS A 138 10.20 -5.44 -3.70
N ASN A 139 9.45 -4.52 -3.08
CA ASN A 139 8.60 -4.82 -1.92
C ASN A 139 7.47 -5.80 -2.28
N GLN A 140 6.83 -5.61 -3.43
CA GLN A 140 5.78 -6.48 -3.93
C GLN A 140 6.31 -7.90 -4.21
N ARG A 141 7.48 -8.01 -4.86
CA ARG A 141 8.14 -9.31 -5.07
C ARG A 141 8.49 -9.98 -3.75
N ALA A 142 9.08 -9.26 -2.80
CA ALA A 142 9.44 -9.80 -1.48
C ALA A 142 8.20 -10.31 -0.70
N LEU A 143 7.10 -9.56 -0.74
CA LEU A 143 5.84 -9.95 -0.11
C LEU A 143 5.25 -11.22 -0.74
N LEU A 144 5.24 -11.32 -2.08
CA LEU A 144 4.75 -12.50 -2.79
C LEU A 144 5.64 -13.73 -2.58
N THR A 145 6.97 -13.55 -2.51
CA THR A 145 7.90 -14.63 -2.15
C THR A 145 7.62 -15.13 -0.74
N MET A 146 7.50 -14.22 0.24
CA MET A 146 7.16 -14.59 1.62
C MET A 146 5.82 -15.34 1.68
N TRP A 147 4.79 -14.87 0.98
CA TRP A 147 3.50 -15.55 0.88
C TRP A 147 3.63 -16.97 0.30
N ALA A 148 4.39 -17.13 -0.79
CA ALA A 148 4.63 -18.43 -1.42
C ALA A 148 5.39 -19.38 -0.48
N ASP A 149 6.38 -18.88 0.26
CA ASP A 149 7.12 -19.64 1.25
C ASP A 149 6.19 -20.16 2.36
N TYR A 150 5.24 -19.35 2.84
CA TYR A 150 4.23 -19.79 3.81
C TYR A 150 3.31 -20.87 3.24
N LEU A 151 2.88 -20.73 1.98
CA LEU A 151 2.02 -21.73 1.34
C LEU A 151 2.72 -23.07 1.10
N GLN A 152 4.00 -23.03 0.75
CA GLN A 152 4.80 -24.23 0.51
C GLN A 152 5.28 -24.87 1.83
N GLY A 153 5.63 -24.05 2.82
CA GLY A 153 6.14 -24.46 4.12
C GLY A 153 5.06 -24.93 5.10
N ALA A 154 3.79 -24.57 4.91
CA ALA A 154 2.66 -25.08 5.69
C ALA A 154 2.33 -26.57 5.43
N GLY A 155 3.16 -27.27 4.64
CA GLY A 155 3.07 -28.71 4.36
C GLY A 155 4.21 -29.55 4.95
N ALA A 156 5.03 -29.03 5.88
CA ALA A 156 6.07 -29.77 6.60
C ALA A 156 5.69 -30.00 8.08
#